data_AF-A0A531KJV8-F1
#
_entry.id   AF-A0A531KJV8-F1
#
_cell.length_a   1.000
_cell.length_b   1.000
_cell.length_c   1.000
_cell.angle_alpha   90.00
_cell.angle_beta   90.00
_cell.angle_gamma   90.00
#
_symmetry.space_group_name_H-M   'P 1'
#
loop_
_entity.id
_entity.type
_entity.pdbx_description
1 polymer ?
#
loop_
_entity_poly.entity_id
_entity_poly.type
_entity_poly.pdbx_seq_one_letter_code
_entity_poly.pdbx_strand_id
1 'polypeptide(L)'
;RAPLASTKTMYLDKDGKPIKGASLDGYLAVGVPGSVAGFETAREKYGTLTRQDLMAPAIRYARDGFVLEQGDVASLEGGAERLARDPAAAAIFLKPDGKPYVVGERLVQADLAASLSAISQRGRDAFYKGPIADGIVKASAQKGGILAKADFETYAVRELKPVTCNYRGYEITSSPPPSSGGVIICEILNVLEG
;
A
#
# COMPACT_ATOMS: atom_id res chain seq x y z
N ARG A 1 -9.92 0.97 -0.37
CA ARG A 1 -11.35 1.02 0.04
C ARG A 1 -11.54 0.08 1.22
N ALA A 2 -12.53 0.26 2.09
CA ALA A 2 -12.87 -0.77 3.06
C ALA A 2 -13.37 -2.03 2.31
N PRO A 3 -13.03 -3.26 2.75
CA PRO A 3 -13.65 -4.48 2.26
C PRO A 3 -15.18 -4.43 2.35
N LEU A 4 -15.88 -5.15 1.47
CA LEU A 4 -17.34 -5.23 1.42
C LEU A 4 -17.93 -5.79 2.71
N ALA A 5 -17.20 -6.67 3.41
CA ALA A 5 -17.58 -7.23 4.69
C ALA A 5 -17.28 -6.32 5.89
N SER A 6 -16.71 -5.12 5.67
CA SER A 6 -16.42 -4.19 6.76
C SER A 6 -17.70 -3.69 7.43
N THR A 7 -17.67 -3.60 8.76
CA THR A 7 -18.77 -3.04 9.56
C THR A 7 -18.27 -1.89 10.42
N LYS A 8 -19.19 -1.02 10.85
CA LYS A 8 -18.87 0.12 11.73
C LYS A 8 -18.16 -0.30 13.03
N THR A 9 -18.42 -1.51 13.51
CA THR A 9 -17.99 -1.99 14.83
C THR A 9 -16.95 -3.11 14.76
N MET A 10 -16.38 -3.43 13.58
CA MET A 10 -15.45 -4.56 13.39
C MET A 10 -14.16 -4.48 14.23
N TYR A 11 -13.84 -3.32 14.79
CA TYR A 11 -12.68 -3.10 15.67
C TYR A 11 -13.06 -2.85 17.14
N LEU A 12 -14.32 -3.09 17.51
CA LEU A 12 -14.82 -2.90 18.88
C LEU A 12 -15.05 -4.26 19.55
N ASP A 13 -14.79 -4.33 20.85
CA ASP A 13 -15.14 -5.47 21.69
C ASP A 13 -16.64 -5.49 22.01
N LYS A 14 -17.07 -6.50 22.78
CA LYS A 14 -18.47 -6.68 23.20
C LYS A 14 -19.03 -5.51 24.02
N ASP A 15 -18.17 -4.71 24.64
CA ASP A 15 -18.54 -3.56 25.48
C ASP A 15 -18.44 -2.24 24.68
N GLY A 16 -18.17 -2.33 23.36
CA GLY A 16 -18.06 -1.20 22.45
C GLY A 16 -16.72 -0.46 22.52
N LYS A 17 -15.70 -1.02 23.17
CA LYS A 17 -14.37 -0.39 23.29
C LYS A 17 -13.43 -0.83 22.16
N PRO A 18 -12.53 0.04 21.68
CA PRO A 18 -11.56 -0.34 20.65
C PRO A 18 -10.66 -1.50 21.09
N ILE A 19 -10.54 -2.51 20.23
CA ILE A 19 -9.60 -3.62 20.42
C ILE A 19 -8.19 -3.12 20.07
N LYS A 20 -7.27 -3.14 21.04
CA LYS A 20 -5.90 -2.66 20.86
C LYS A 20 -5.22 -3.39 19.70
N GLY A 21 -4.72 -2.64 18.71
CA GLY A 21 -3.97 -3.16 17.57
C GLY A 21 -4.82 -3.72 16.43
N ALA A 22 -6.12 -3.99 16.63
CA ALA A 22 -6.95 -4.66 15.62
C ALA A 22 -7.06 -3.88 14.29
N SER A 23 -6.98 -2.54 14.35
CA SER A 23 -6.99 -1.65 13.17
C SER A 23 -5.59 -1.25 12.67
N LEU A 24 -4.53 -1.76 13.30
CA LEU A 24 -3.13 -1.37 13.02
C LEU A 24 -2.29 -2.56 12.56
N ASP A 25 -2.57 -3.74 13.09
CA ASP A 25 -1.78 -4.95 12.88
C ASP A 25 -2.66 -6.07 12.29
N GLY A 26 -2.03 -6.94 11.50
CA GLY A 26 -2.67 -8.12 10.93
C GLY A 26 -3.62 -7.82 9.76
N TYR A 27 -4.33 -8.87 9.34
CA TYR A 27 -5.04 -8.87 8.06
C TYR A 27 -6.41 -8.17 8.13
N LEU A 28 -6.96 -7.99 9.34
CA LEU A 28 -8.20 -7.24 9.53
C LEU A 28 -8.01 -5.74 9.24
N ALA A 29 -6.82 -5.21 9.53
CA ALA A 29 -6.46 -3.80 9.33
C ALA A 29 -6.28 -3.40 7.85
N VAL A 30 -6.34 -4.36 6.92
CA VAL A 30 -5.99 -4.14 5.51
C VAL A 30 -7.22 -3.72 4.70
N GLY A 31 -7.15 -2.52 4.13
CA GLY A 31 -8.08 -2.09 3.07
C GLY A 31 -7.72 -2.69 1.71
N VAL A 32 -8.68 -2.74 0.79
CA VAL A 32 -8.45 -3.21 -0.59
C VAL A 32 -7.36 -2.37 -1.26
N PRO A 33 -6.22 -2.97 -1.67
CA PRO A 33 -5.07 -2.22 -2.20
C PRO A 33 -5.35 -1.51 -3.52
N GLY A 34 -4.93 -0.24 -3.60
CA GLY A 34 -5.26 0.63 -4.73
C GLY A 34 -4.12 0.99 -5.69
N SER A 35 -2.88 0.78 -5.27
CA SER A 35 -1.72 1.38 -5.95
C SER A 35 -1.57 0.91 -7.40
N VAL A 36 -1.74 -0.39 -7.66
CA VAL A 36 -1.61 -0.94 -9.02
C VAL A 36 -2.65 -0.33 -9.95
N ALA A 37 -3.91 -0.26 -9.54
CA ALA A 37 -4.95 0.36 -10.35
C ALA A 37 -4.70 1.86 -10.54
N GLY A 38 -4.28 2.58 -9.50
CA GLY A 38 -3.99 4.01 -9.57
C GLY A 38 -2.87 4.33 -10.56
N PHE A 39 -1.73 3.65 -10.46
CA PHE A 39 -0.60 3.86 -11.37
C PHE A 39 -0.93 3.46 -12.81
N GLU A 40 -1.66 2.36 -13.01
CA GLU A 40 -2.10 1.96 -14.35
C GLU A 40 -3.07 2.96 -14.97
N THR A 41 -4.06 3.44 -14.22
CA THR A 41 -4.98 4.48 -14.70
C THR A 41 -4.22 5.76 -15.08
N ALA A 42 -3.26 6.19 -14.27
CA ALA A 42 -2.43 7.37 -14.59
C ALA A 42 -1.58 7.14 -15.85
N ARG A 43 -0.93 5.97 -15.97
CA ARG A 43 -0.13 5.60 -17.15
C ARG A 43 -0.98 5.54 -18.42
N GLU A 44 -2.16 4.93 -18.37
CA GLU A 44 -3.06 4.79 -19.52
C GLU A 44 -3.62 6.13 -19.98
N LYS A 45 -3.95 7.03 -19.05
CA LYS A 45 -4.58 8.31 -19.38
C LYS A 45 -3.59 9.42 -19.71
N TYR A 46 -2.43 9.42 -19.05
CA TYR A 46 -1.48 10.54 -19.06
C TYR A 46 -0.03 10.15 -19.38
N GLY A 47 0.29 8.86 -19.36
CA GLY A 47 1.64 8.37 -19.59
C GLY A 47 2.00 8.22 -21.06
N THR A 48 3.30 8.19 -21.34
CA THR A 48 3.86 7.98 -22.69
C THR A 48 4.73 6.73 -22.78
N LEU A 49 5.13 6.15 -21.65
CA LEU A 49 5.98 4.96 -21.58
C LEU A 49 5.16 3.68 -21.38
N THR A 50 5.70 2.56 -21.84
CA THR A 50 5.09 1.25 -21.62
C THR A 50 5.15 0.86 -20.15
N ARG A 51 4.22 -0.01 -19.72
CA ARG A 51 4.24 -0.58 -18.38
C ARG A 51 5.55 -1.32 -18.11
N GLN A 52 6.03 -2.06 -19.11
CA GLN A 52 7.24 -2.85 -19.04
C GLN A 52 8.46 -1.98 -18.75
N ASP A 53 8.62 -0.87 -19.47
CA ASP A 53 9.74 0.05 -19.29
C ASP A 53 9.73 0.69 -17.90
N LEU A 54 8.55 1.13 -17.44
CA LEU A 54 8.38 1.75 -16.13
C LEU A 54 8.64 0.78 -14.97
N MET A 55 8.25 -0.49 -15.11
CA MET A 55 8.38 -1.49 -14.04
C MET A 55 9.71 -2.24 -14.05
N ALA A 56 10.45 -2.26 -15.16
CA ALA A 56 11.71 -2.98 -15.28
C ALA A 56 12.73 -2.66 -14.16
N PRO A 57 12.91 -1.39 -13.71
CA PRO A 57 13.80 -1.09 -12.60
C PRO A 57 13.37 -1.74 -11.28
N ALA A 58 12.08 -1.65 -10.93
CA ALA A 58 11.55 -2.23 -9.69
C ALA A 58 11.66 -3.77 -9.69
N ILE A 59 11.37 -4.41 -10.83
CA ILE A 59 11.54 -5.86 -10.98
C ILE A 59 13.00 -6.26 -10.76
N ARG A 60 13.95 -5.52 -11.33
CA ARG A 60 15.39 -5.77 -11.15
C ARG A 60 15.80 -5.64 -9.69
N TYR A 61 15.39 -4.57 -9.00
CA TYR A 61 15.70 -4.40 -7.58
C TYR A 61 15.10 -5.49 -6.69
N ALA A 62 13.88 -5.93 -6.97
CA ALA A 62 13.27 -7.03 -6.22
C ALA A 62 13.98 -8.37 -6.48
N ARG A 63 14.37 -8.65 -7.74
CA ARG A 63 15.00 -9.92 -8.15
C ARG A 63 16.46 -10.02 -7.72
N ASP A 64 17.25 -8.98 -8.00
CA ASP A 64 18.71 -8.98 -7.78
C ASP A 64 19.08 -8.43 -6.40
N GLY A 65 18.09 -7.85 -5.73
CA GLY A 65 18.24 -7.15 -4.45
C GLY A 65 18.94 -5.80 -4.57
N PHE A 66 18.92 -5.08 -3.47
CA PHE A 66 19.64 -3.81 -3.29
C PHE A 66 20.41 -3.84 -1.97
N VAL A 67 21.49 -3.06 -1.92
CA VAL A 67 22.32 -2.91 -0.71
C VAL A 67 21.60 -1.94 0.21
N LEU A 68 21.42 -2.36 1.46
CA LEU A 68 20.71 -1.59 2.47
C LEU A 68 21.57 -0.46 3.00
N GLU A 69 20.99 0.73 2.98
CA GLU A 69 21.57 1.94 3.55
C GLU A 69 21.04 2.17 4.98
N GLN A 70 21.57 3.18 5.66
CA GLN A 70 21.22 3.47 7.05
C GLN A 70 19.71 3.69 7.25
N GLY A 71 19.04 4.37 6.30
CA GLY A 71 17.59 4.61 6.36
C GLY A 71 16.76 3.33 6.22
N ASP A 72 17.22 2.38 5.39
CA ASP A 72 16.55 1.09 5.21
C ASP A 72 16.62 0.27 6.50
N VAL A 73 17.82 0.16 7.07
CA VAL A 73 18.07 -0.60 8.30
C VAL A 73 17.30 -0.01 9.47
N ALA A 74 17.33 1.30 9.66
CA ALA A 74 16.56 1.95 10.72
C ALA A 74 15.06 1.68 10.60
N SER A 75 14.53 1.63 9.37
CA SER A 75 13.12 1.30 9.12
C SER A 75 12.80 -0.17 9.43
N LEU A 76 13.70 -1.09 9.10
CA LEU A 76 13.53 -2.53 9.38
C LEU A 76 13.66 -2.84 10.88
N GLU A 77 14.65 -2.26 11.55
CA GLU A 77 14.89 -2.42 12.99
C GLU A 77 13.71 -1.92 13.82
N GLY A 78 13.19 -0.73 13.49
CA GLY A 78 12.00 -0.17 14.16
C GLY A 78 10.74 -1.02 14.00
N GLY A 79 10.70 -1.92 13.00
CA GLY A 79 9.61 -2.84 12.74
C GLY A 79 9.88 -4.31 13.10
N ALA A 80 11.08 -4.65 13.56
CA ALA A 80 11.55 -6.03 13.62
C ALA A 80 10.67 -6.96 14.47
N GLU A 81 10.27 -6.51 15.65
CA GLU A 81 9.38 -7.29 16.53
C GLU A 81 8.01 -7.55 15.90
N ARG A 82 7.50 -6.61 15.08
CA ARG A 82 6.22 -6.79 14.37
C ARG A 82 6.39 -7.70 13.17
N LEU A 83 7.47 -7.56 12.42
CA LEU A 83 7.81 -8.42 11.28
C LEU A 83 7.96 -9.87 11.73
N ALA A 84 8.59 -10.12 12.87
CA ALA A 84 8.78 -11.46 13.45
C ALA A 84 7.45 -12.18 13.78
N ARG A 85 6.34 -11.46 13.96
CA ARG A 85 5.02 -12.04 14.27
C ARG A 85 4.32 -12.64 13.05
N ASP A 86 4.70 -12.26 11.83
CA ASP A 86 4.17 -12.87 10.61
C ASP A 86 5.29 -13.65 9.89
N PRO A 87 5.18 -14.99 9.78
CA PRO A 87 6.21 -15.81 9.16
C PRO A 87 6.56 -15.41 7.71
N ALA A 88 5.58 -14.91 6.95
CA ALA A 88 5.82 -14.48 5.57
C ALA A 88 6.59 -13.15 5.53
N ALA A 89 6.32 -12.24 6.47
CA ALA A 89 7.09 -11.01 6.59
C ALA A 89 8.51 -11.29 7.12
N ALA A 90 8.64 -12.11 8.17
CA ALA A 90 9.93 -12.49 8.74
C ALA A 90 10.87 -13.13 7.71
N ALA A 91 10.35 -14.02 6.86
CA ALA A 91 11.13 -14.69 5.81
C ALA A 91 11.73 -13.73 4.76
N ILE A 92 11.17 -12.52 4.62
CA ILE A 92 11.63 -11.50 3.68
C ILE A 92 12.53 -10.49 4.39
N PHE A 93 12.06 -9.95 5.51
CA PHE A 93 12.61 -8.74 6.13
C PHE A 93 13.52 -9.01 7.33
N LEU A 94 13.67 -10.26 7.75
CA LEU A 94 14.62 -10.68 8.78
C LEU A 94 15.59 -11.71 8.20
N LYS A 95 16.75 -11.81 8.83
CA LYS A 95 17.74 -12.85 8.53
C LYS A 95 17.25 -14.21 9.03
N PRO A 96 17.83 -15.33 8.55
CA PRO A 96 17.46 -16.68 8.99
C PRO A 96 17.58 -16.91 10.51
N ASP A 97 18.45 -16.16 11.19
CA ASP A 97 18.59 -16.18 12.65
C ASP A 97 17.57 -15.30 13.40
N GLY A 98 16.62 -14.71 12.68
CA GLY A 98 15.58 -13.83 13.19
C GLY A 98 16.02 -12.39 13.44
N LYS A 99 17.27 -12.03 13.17
CA LYS A 99 17.78 -10.67 13.39
C LYS A 99 17.48 -9.75 12.21
N PRO A 100 17.37 -8.43 12.46
CA PRO A 100 17.32 -7.45 11.38
C PRO A 100 18.58 -7.49 10.51
N TYR A 101 18.43 -7.05 9.26
CA TYR A 101 19.56 -6.78 8.39
C TYR A 101 20.37 -5.57 8.88
N VAL A 102 21.65 -5.49 8.52
CA VAL A 102 22.54 -4.36 8.82
C VAL A 102 23.00 -3.65 7.54
N VAL A 103 23.59 -2.46 7.70
CA VAL A 103 24.03 -1.63 6.57
C VAL A 103 25.07 -2.40 5.74
N GLY A 104 24.93 -2.32 4.42
CA GLY A 104 25.80 -3.04 3.49
C GLY A 104 25.33 -4.45 3.15
N GLU A 105 24.38 -5.03 3.90
CA GLU A 105 23.75 -6.29 3.51
C GLU A 105 22.76 -6.08 2.35
N ARG A 106 22.44 -7.17 1.64
CA ARG A 106 21.59 -7.15 0.46
C ARG A 106 20.22 -7.76 0.76
N LEU A 107 19.14 -7.02 0.49
CA LEU A 107 17.78 -7.52 0.58
C LEU A 107 17.27 -7.97 -0.78
N VAL A 108 16.89 -9.24 -0.91
CA VAL A 108 16.26 -9.82 -2.11
C VAL A 108 14.80 -10.12 -1.85
N GLN A 109 13.91 -9.80 -2.79
CA GLN A 109 12.46 -9.99 -2.67
C GLN A 109 11.93 -10.77 -3.89
N ALA A 110 12.29 -12.04 -4.00
CA ALA A 110 12.01 -12.86 -5.18
C ALA A 110 10.49 -12.99 -5.48
N ASP A 111 9.66 -13.17 -4.45
CA ASP A 111 8.19 -13.26 -4.62
C ASP A 111 7.57 -11.93 -5.06
N LEU A 112 8.14 -10.80 -4.60
CA LEU A 112 7.76 -9.48 -5.08
C LEU A 112 8.17 -9.31 -6.55
N ALA A 113 9.36 -9.77 -6.94
CA ALA A 113 9.80 -9.72 -8.34
C ALA A 113 8.87 -10.52 -9.26
N ALA A 114 8.41 -11.69 -8.83
CA ALA A 114 7.43 -12.50 -9.56
C ALA A 114 6.09 -11.76 -9.69
N SER A 115 5.61 -11.15 -8.61
CA SER A 115 4.38 -10.35 -8.59
C SER A 115 4.46 -9.14 -9.52
N LEU A 116 5.56 -8.37 -9.44
CA LEU A 116 5.82 -7.23 -10.31
C LEU A 116 5.95 -7.63 -11.78
N SER A 117 6.57 -8.78 -12.06
CA SER A 117 6.69 -9.32 -13.43
C SER A 117 5.33 -9.69 -14.00
N ALA A 118 4.46 -10.32 -13.21
CA ALA A 118 3.10 -10.65 -13.63
C ALA A 118 2.28 -9.39 -13.93
N ILE A 119 2.41 -8.34 -13.12
CA ILE A 119 1.76 -7.04 -13.36
C ILE A 119 2.33 -6.37 -14.60
N SER A 120 3.66 -6.38 -14.79
CA SER A 120 4.29 -5.82 -15.99
C SER A 120 3.74 -6.46 -17.27
N GLN A 121 3.51 -7.78 -17.26
CA GLN A 121 2.99 -8.51 -18.41
C GLN A 121 1.47 -8.38 -18.62
N ARG A 122 0.68 -8.51 -17.55
CA ARG A 122 -0.80 -8.64 -17.63
C ARG A 122 -1.57 -7.46 -17.05
N GLY A 123 -0.85 -6.47 -16.51
CA GLY A 123 -1.41 -5.23 -15.98
C GLY A 123 -2.21 -5.40 -14.74
N ARG A 124 -3.22 -4.54 -14.61
CA ARG A 124 -4.16 -4.51 -13.49
C ARG A 124 -4.72 -5.92 -13.20
N ASP A 125 -5.12 -6.66 -14.22
CA ASP A 125 -5.78 -7.96 -14.03
C ASP A 125 -4.88 -9.01 -13.36
N ALA A 126 -3.55 -8.94 -13.50
CA ALA A 126 -2.64 -9.81 -12.76
C ALA A 126 -2.78 -9.64 -11.23
N PHE A 127 -2.99 -8.40 -10.76
CA PHE A 127 -3.14 -8.10 -9.34
C PHE A 127 -4.57 -8.36 -8.84
N TYR A 128 -5.59 -7.96 -9.61
CA TYR A 128 -6.98 -7.93 -9.11
C TYR A 128 -7.81 -9.17 -9.45
N LYS A 129 -7.45 -9.97 -10.47
CA LYS A 129 -8.26 -11.14 -10.90
C LYS A 129 -7.51 -12.47 -10.85
N GLY A 130 -6.18 -12.45 -10.83
CA GLY A 130 -5.36 -13.67 -10.90
C GLY A 130 -4.89 -14.23 -9.56
N PRO A 131 -3.84 -15.07 -9.60
CA PRO A 131 -3.26 -15.74 -8.43
C PRO A 131 -2.81 -14.80 -7.31
N ILE A 132 -2.46 -13.54 -7.62
CA ILE A 132 -2.08 -12.55 -6.60
C ILE A 132 -3.30 -12.24 -5.71
N ALA A 133 -4.44 -11.89 -6.30
CA ALA A 133 -5.68 -11.67 -5.56
C ALA A 133 -6.09 -12.93 -4.78
N ASP A 134 -5.98 -14.11 -5.38
CA ASP A 134 -6.33 -15.37 -4.70
C ASP A 134 -5.43 -15.64 -3.50
N GLY A 135 -4.12 -15.37 -3.64
CA GLY A 135 -3.14 -15.48 -2.57
C GLY A 135 -3.44 -14.52 -1.41
N ILE A 136 -3.78 -13.26 -1.72
CA ILE A 136 -4.13 -12.27 -0.70
C ILE A 136 -5.41 -12.67 0.04
N VAL A 137 -6.46 -13.07 -0.69
CA VAL A 137 -7.74 -13.50 -0.09
C VAL A 137 -7.54 -14.74 0.79
N LYS A 138 -6.76 -15.72 0.31
CA LYS A 138 -6.42 -16.92 1.09
C LYS A 138 -5.67 -16.56 2.36
N ALA A 139 -4.63 -15.72 2.28
CA ALA A 139 -3.85 -15.30 3.44
C ALA A 139 -4.70 -14.50 4.44
N SER A 140 -5.57 -13.60 3.94
CA SER A 140 -6.55 -12.86 4.74
C SER A 140 -7.46 -13.82 5.51
N ALA A 141 -8.12 -14.75 4.83
CA ALA A 141 -9.02 -15.71 5.48
C ALA A 141 -8.31 -16.57 6.54
N GLN A 142 -7.08 -17.01 6.26
CA GLN A 142 -6.29 -17.83 7.19
C GLN A 142 -5.83 -17.07 8.44
N LYS A 143 -5.72 -15.74 8.37
CA LYS A 143 -5.14 -14.90 9.43
C LYS A 143 -6.11 -13.84 9.96
N GLY A 144 -7.41 -14.14 9.89
CA GLY A 144 -8.48 -13.35 10.54
C GLY A 144 -8.84 -12.03 9.83
N GLY A 145 -8.44 -11.86 8.57
CA GLY A 145 -8.88 -10.75 7.72
C GLY A 145 -10.19 -11.05 7.00
N ILE A 146 -10.76 -10.03 6.37
CA ILE A 146 -12.09 -10.07 5.74
C ILE A 146 -12.09 -9.74 4.24
N LEU A 147 -10.91 -9.74 3.60
CA LEU A 147 -10.80 -9.54 2.17
C LEU A 147 -11.35 -10.75 1.41
N ALA A 148 -12.19 -10.49 0.42
CA ALA A 148 -12.80 -11.46 -0.47
C ALA A 148 -12.49 -11.11 -1.93
N LYS A 149 -12.65 -12.09 -2.84
CA LYS A 149 -12.37 -11.89 -4.26
C LYS A 149 -13.16 -10.72 -4.87
N ALA A 150 -14.44 -10.60 -4.48
CA ALA A 150 -15.33 -9.53 -4.93
C ALA A 150 -14.80 -8.12 -4.59
N ASP A 151 -14.03 -7.97 -3.51
CA ASP A 151 -13.41 -6.69 -3.15
C ASP A 151 -12.43 -6.21 -4.22
N PHE A 152 -11.64 -7.14 -4.78
CA PHE A 152 -10.64 -6.85 -5.80
C PHE A 152 -11.29 -6.61 -7.16
N GLU A 153 -12.28 -7.43 -7.51
CA GLU A 153 -12.99 -7.34 -8.80
C GLU A 153 -13.77 -6.03 -8.94
N THR A 154 -14.34 -5.53 -7.84
CA THR A 154 -15.11 -4.27 -7.82
C THR A 154 -14.25 -3.04 -7.52
N TYR A 155 -12.95 -3.20 -7.26
CA TYR A 155 -12.08 -2.07 -6.98
C TYR A 155 -11.97 -1.16 -8.19
N ALA A 156 -12.28 0.13 -8.02
CA ALA A 156 -12.18 1.13 -9.07
C ALA A 156 -11.53 2.43 -8.56
N VAL A 157 -10.64 2.98 -9.38
CA VAL A 157 -10.05 4.31 -9.18
C VAL A 157 -11.15 5.37 -9.35
N ARG A 158 -11.09 6.40 -8.51
CA ARG A 158 -11.91 7.60 -8.67
C ARG A 158 -10.99 8.76 -8.97
N GLU A 159 -11.16 9.33 -10.15
CA GLU A 159 -10.50 10.58 -10.48
C GLU A 159 -11.42 11.74 -10.06
N LEU A 160 -10.89 12.64 -9.24
CA LEU A 160 -11.66 13.70 -8.60
C LEU A 160 -11.00 15.03 -8.91
N LYS A 161 -11.82 16.08 -9.07
CA LYS A 161 -11.30 17.44 -9.21
C LYS A 161 -10.50 17.81 -7.95
N PRO A 162 -9.29 18.38 -8.08
CA PRO A 162 -8.52 18.81 -6.93
C PRO A 162 -9.24 19.92 -6.15
N VAL A 163 -8.84 20.07 -4.88
CA VAL A 163 -9.18 21.24 -4.09
C VAL A 163 -8.22 22.35 -4.48
N THR A 164 -8.77 23.54 -4.72
CA THR A 164 -8.01 24.73 -5.11
C THR A 164 -8.38 25.91 -4.23
N CYS A 165 -7.40 26.72 -3.86
CA CYS A 165 -7.59 28.02 -3.20
C CYS A 165 -6.55 29.02 -3.72
N ASN A 166 -6.77 30.30 -3.44
CA ASN A 166 -5.77 31.33 -3.68
C ASN A 166 -5.10 31.69 -2.35
N TYR A 167 -3.81 32.01 -2.39
CA TYR A 167 -3.13 32.63 -1.26
C TYR A 167 -2.15 33.68 -1.78
N ARG A 168 -2.42 34.95 -1.48
CA ARG A 168 -1.57 36.11 -1.84
C ARG A 168 -1.23 36.14 -3.34
N GLY A 169 -2.20 35.81 -4.20
CA GLY A 169 -2.06 35.81 -5.65
C GLY A 169 -1.60 34.47 -6.26
N TYR A 170 -1.28 33.46 -5.45
CA TYR A 170 -0.88 32.13 -5.93
C TYR A 170 -2.05 31.14 -5.85
N GLU A 171 -2.26 30.37 -6.92
CA GLU A 171 -3.19 29.23 -6.88
C GLU A 171 -2.50 28.02 -6.22
N ILE A 172 -3.13 27.51 -5.18
CA ILE A 172 -2.71 26.31 -4.46
C ILE A 172 -3.64 25.17 -4.88
N THR A 173 -3.08 24.12 -5.47
CA THR A 173 -3.81 22.92 -5.91
C THR A 173 -3.41 21.73 -5.05
N SER A 174 -4.38 21.03 -4.46
CA SER A 174 -4.12 19.89 -3.56
C SER A 174 -5.17 18.79 -3.66
N SER A 175 -4.94 17.69 -2.94
CA SER A 175 -5.79 16.49 -2.97
C SER A 175 -7.19 16.78 -2.41
N PRO A 176 -8.26 16.32 -3.08
CA PRO A 176 -9.62 16.41 -2.55
C PRO A 176 -9.92 15.30 -1.54
N PRO A 177 -11.08 15.35 -0.85
CA PRO A 177 -11.64 14.21 -0.14
C PRO A 177 -11.58 12.94 -1.02
N PRO A 178 -11.11 11.79 -0.50
CA PRO A 178 -11.07 11.41 0.91
C PRO A 178 -9.85 11.91 1.72
N SER A 179 -8.92 12.64 1.11
CA SER A 179 -7.87 13.33 1.88
C SER A 179 -8.44 14.61 2.49
N SER A 180 -8.18 14.84 3.78
CA SER A 180 -8.49 16.13 4.41
C SER A 180 -7.44 17.20 4.14
N GLY A 181 -6.24 16.82 3.69
CA GLY A 181 -5.08 17.71 3.62
C GLY A 181 -5.29 18.95 2.76
N GLY A 182 -5.85 18.80 1.55
CA GLY A 182 -6.08 19.94 0.66
C GLY A 182 -7.08 20.95 1.22
N VAL A 183 -8.15 20.47 1.85
CA VAL A 183 -9.16 21.33 2.48
C VAL A 183 -8.56 22.09 3.66
N ILE A 184 -7.87 21.39 4.57
CA ILE A 184 -7.28 21.99 5.77
C ILE A 184 -6.18 22.99 5.40
N ILE A 185 -5.34 22.67 4.40
CA ILE A 185 -4.31 23.61 3.92
C ILE A 185 -4.97 24.88 3.40
N CYS A 186 -5.99 24.76 2.56
CA CYS A 186 -6.70 25.92 2.02
C CYS A 186 -7.41 26.73 3.11
N GLU A 187 -8.02 26.07 4.10
CA GLU A 187 -8.63 26.74 5.24
C GLU A 187 -7.59 27.55 6.03
N ILE A 188 -6.45 26.95 6.38
CA ILE A 188 -5.37 27.63 7.11
C ILE A 188 -4.85 28.81 6.30
N LEU A 189 -4.60 28.64 5.00
CA LEU A 189 -4.09 29.70 4.14
C LEU A 189 -5.08 30.86 4.02
N ASN A 190 -6.38 30.58 3.89
CA ASN A 190 -7.41 31.62 3.87
C ASN A 190 -7.45 32.42 5.18
N VAL A 191 -7.34 31.75 6.34
CA VAL A 191 -7.26 32.44 7.64
C VAL A 191 -5.99 33.31 7.74
N LEU A 192 -4.87 32.83 7.19
CA LEU A 192 -3.61 33.58 7.15
C LEU A 192 -3.56 34.67 6.08
N GLU A 193 -4.56 34.75 5.20
CA GLU A 193 -4.65 35.78 4.16
C GLU A 193 -5.19 37.10 4.72
N GLY A 194 -6.14 37.03 5.66
CA GLY A 194 -6.76 38.18 6.34
C GLY A 194 -8.25 38.27 6.08
#